data_AF-A0A222XF33-F1
#
_entry.id   AF-A0A222XF33-F1
#
_cell.length_a   1.000
_cell.length_b   1.000
_cell.length_c   1.000
_cell.angle_alpha   90.00
_cell.angle_beta   90.00
_cell.angle_gamma   90.00
#
_symmetry.space_group_name_H-M   'P 1'
#
loop_
_entity.id
_entity.type
_entity.pdbx_description
1 polymer ?
#
loop_
_entity_poly.entity_id
_entity_poly.type
_entity_poly.pdbx_seq_one_letter_code
_entity_poly.pdbx_strand_id
1 'polypeptide(L)'
;MGRGRLARRRGARPPAARRRRDRRDARPRTRREARRRRVAVRAARVVRRRRTAAGRTRVACRDPARGVSALAARDVAPARTAPTVGRLEWVDAVRGYSVVAVVLAHVVLWHLLAVDAPTADAGESVWGRVYGVLGSARMPVLLAVSGLVVARRVRLGWRPGGLTLRVARNYYLYVVWLLLYAVFYAVVRDPSLPHRVDGVGDLLRQLVVPETTLWYVFALAVYIAVLGALHRVPPWAVLSGLVALCLATHVLTSSDQMWAKVPEMFLFFAVGVYGAGPLRRLGERASWGALLLAAGLAVAATASGRLAEGVELAEAVVFVVRCLAFLVLAVLVVVLAVRWEPLRRLGLLLGRQTLPIYVLHPLWLALLLAYAGGLARDVTATTVGSLLYPPAVTTLVVVLSLAVHAGARRAHALVPAFAMPRRWEERLAAVDARAPGRPAPVDSGRGA
;
A
#
# COMPACT_ATOMS: atom_id res chain seq x y z
N MET A 1 -42.30 14.69 -64.43
CA MET A 1 -42.68 13.29 -64.17
C MET A 1 -41.64 12.37 -64.80
N GLY A 2 -41.12 11.43 -64.02
CA GLY A 2 -39.77 10.87 -64.15
C GLY A 2 -39.49 10.04 -65.40
N ARG A 3 -38.34 10.32 -66.02
CA ARG A 3 -37.62 9.40 -66.91
C ARG A 3 -36.12 9.65 -66.83
N GLY A 4 -35.37 8.56 -66.68
CA GLY A 4 -34.07 8.36 -67.32
C GLY A 4 -32.85 8.43 -66.41
N ARG A 5 -31.78 7.66 -66.58
CA ARG A 5 -31.49 6.36 -67.24
C ARG A 5 -29.95 6.26 -67.25
N LEU A 6 -29.44 5.03 -67.21
CA LEU A 6 -28.15 4.58 -67.80
C LEU A 6 -26.87 5.04 -67.06
N ALA A 7 -25.77 4.28 -67.02
CA ALA A 7 -25.17 3.37 -68.00
C ALA A 7 -24.27 2.33 -67.25
N ARG A 8 -24.35 1.02 -67.54
CA ARG A 8 -23.60 0.24 -68.58
C ARG A 8 -22.07 0.27 -68.33
N ARG A 9 -21.29 -0.82 -68.33
CA ARG A 9 -21.14 -2.04 -69.20
C ARG A 9 -20.12 -2.97 -68.50
N ARG A 10 -20.27 -4.30 -68.38
CA ARG A 10 -20.14 -5.40 -69.37
C ARG A 10 -18.83 -5.43 -70.19
N GLY A 11 -18.13 -6.57 -70.12
CA GLY A 11 -17.21 -7.10 -71.15
C GLY A 11 -15.89 -7.61 -70.53
N ALA A 12 -15.68 -8.91 -70.28
CA ALA A 12 -15.43 -10.03 -71.21
C ALA A 12 -13.93 -10.39 -71.32
N ARG A 13 -13.57 -11.56 -70.74
CA ARG A 13 -12.64 -12.67 -71.14
C ARG A 13 -11.61 -12.45 -72.29
N PRO A 14 -10.61 -13.35 -72.52
CA PRO A 14 -9.83 -14.31 -71.69
C PRO A 14 -8.29 -14.21 -72.02
N PRO A 15 -7.49 -15.28 -72.28
CA PRO A 15 -6.69 -16.09 -71.33
C PRO A 15 -5.14 -16.13 -71.59
N ALA A 16 -4.42 -16.73 -70.62
CA ALA A 16 -3.18 -17.52 -70.67
C ALA A 16 -2.10 -17.30 -71.77
N ALA A 17 -0.85 -17.03 -71.35
CA ALA A 17 0.37 -17.58 -71.97
C ALA A 17 1.59 -17.50 -71.04
N ARG A 18 2.53 -18.42 -71.28
CA ARG A 18 3.67 -18.88 -70.47
C ARG A 18 5.00 -18.15 -70.80
N ARG A 19 5.99 -18.30 -69.88
CA ARG A 19 7.48 -18.32 -70.07
C ARG A 19 8.14 -16.94 -70.31
N ARG A 20 9.37 -16.60 -69.90
CA ARG A 20 10.46 -17.11 -69.01
C ARG A 20 11.61 -16.05 -69.12
N ARG A 21 12.46 -15.90 -68.08
CA ARG A 21 13.79 -15.18 -68.04
C ARG A 21 13.72 -13.64 -68.02
N ASP A 22 14.54 -12.85 -67.30
CA ASP A 22 15.90 -12.96 -66.72
C ASP A 22 15.98 -12.15 -65.38
N ARG A 23 16.62 -12.62 -64.30
CA ARG A 23 18.03 -12.41 -63.87
C ARG A 23 18.50 -10.94 -63.76
N ARG A 24 19.12 -10.63 -62.59
CA ARG A 24 19.79 -9.38 -62.09
C ARG A 24 18.87 -8.57 -61.15
N ASP A 25 19.18 -8.21 -59.91
CA ASP A 25 20.42 -8.22 -59.12
C ASP A 25 20.07 -8.43 -57.63
N ALA A 26 20.82 -9.30 -56.96
CA ALA A 26 20.71 -9.51 -55.52
C ALA A 26 22.10 -9.62 -54.90
N ARG A 27 22.52 -8.59 -54.15
CA ARG A 27 23.40 -8.60 -52.95
C ARG A 27 23.66 -7.15 -52.49
N PRO A 28 24.05 -6.88 -51.23
CA PRO A 28 23.85 -7.64 -50.00
C PRO A 28 23.28 -6.78 -48.84
N ARG A 29 22.29 -7.31 -48.10
CA ARG A 29 21.91 -6.77 -46.79
C ARG A 29 23.01 -7.09 -45.75
N THR A 30 23.35 -6.04 -45.02
CA THR A 30 24.53 -5.80 -44.18
C THR A 30 25.00 -6.94 -43.25
N ARG A 31 26.33 -7.02 -43.05
CA ARG A 31 27.07 -7.86 -42.07
C ARG A 31 26.54 -7.79 -40.63
N ARG A 32 25.69 -6.81 -40.30
CA ARG A 32 25.17 -6.53 -38.96
C ARG A 32 24.10 -7.53 -38.50
N GLU A 33 23.26 -8.02 -39.40
CA GLU A 33 22.23 -9.03 -39.07
C GLU A 33 22.80 -10.43 -38.86
N ALA A 34 23.81 -10.81 -39.68
CA ALA A 34 24.51 -12.08 -39.51
C ALA A 34 25.25 -12.15 -38.16
N ARG A 35 25.81 -11.02 -37.69
CA ARG A 35 26.48 -10.94 -36.37
C ARG A 35 25.48 -11.06 -35.22
N ARG A 36 24.31 -10.43 -35.31
CA ARG A 36 23.25 -10.53 -34.28
C ARG A 36 22.69 -11.95 -34.15
N ARG A 37 22.46 -12.65 -35.27
CA ARG A 37 22.01 -14.05 -35.23
C ARG A 37 23.07 -14.99 -34.63
N ARG A 38 24.36 -14.78 -34.91
CA ARG A 38 25.44 -15.60 -34.31
C ARG A 38 25.58 -15.40 -32.80
N VAL A 39 25.39 -14.17 -32.30
CA VAL A 39 25.44 -13.89 -30.84
C VAL A 39 24.23 -14.52 -30.12
N ALA A 40 23.03 -14.45 -30.70
CA ALA A 40 21.83 -15.05 -30.11
C ALA A 40 21.93 -16.59 -30.02
N VAL A 41 22.47 -17.25 -31.05
CA VAL A 41 22.66 -18.71 -31.05
C VAL A 41 23.74 -19.16 -30.05
N ARG A 42 24.79 -18.35 -29.85
CA ARG A 42 25.83 -18.62 -28.84
C ARG A 42 25.29 -18.47 -27.41
N ALA A 43 24.49 -17.44 -27.13
CA ALA A 43 23.86 -17.23 -25.83
C ALA A 43 22.88 -18.37 -25.46
N ALA A 44 22.08 -18.84 -26.42
CA ALA A 44 21.17 -19.97 -26.22
C ALA A 44 21.90 -21.28 -25.89
N ARG A 45 23.08 -21.54 -26.50
CA ARG A 45 23.91 -22.72 -26.18
C ARG A 45 24.52 -22.65 -24.77
N VAL A 46 24.92 -21.47 -24.29
CA VAL A 46 25.49 -21.29 -22.94
C VAL A 46 24.44 -21.51 -21.85
N VAL A 47 23.20 -21.02 -22.05
CA VAL A 47 22.09 -21.25 -21.11
C VAL A 47 21.68 -22.72 -21.05
N ARG A 48 21.71 -23.44 -22.19
CA ARG A 48 21.39 -24.87 -22.25
C ARG A 48 22.46 -25.75 -21.57
N ARG A 49 23.76 -25.40 -21.72
CA ARG A 49 24.86 -26.10 -21.04
C ARG A 49 24.88 -25.89 -19.52
N ARG A 50 24.47 -24.71 -19.02
CA ARG A 50 24.36 -24.46 -17.57
C ARG A 50 23.20 -25.21 -16.91
N ARG A 51 22.10 -25.47 -17.64
CA ARG A 51 20.98 -26.30 -17.13
C ARG A 51 21.31 -27.79 -17.04
N THR A 52 22.18 -28.32 -17.90
CA THR A 52 22.61 -29.72 -17.84
C THR A 52 23.73 -29.98 -16.82
N ALA A 53 24.49 -28.96 -16.43
CA ALA A 53 25.54 -29.06 -15.42
C ALA A 53 25.01 -28.99 -13.98
N ALA A 54 23.86 -28.36 -13.74
CA ALA A 54 23.25 -28.23 -12.41
C ALA A 54 22.38 -29.44 -11.98
N GLY A 55 22.33 -30.51 -12.80
CA GLY A 55 21.54 -31.72 -12.54
C GLY A 55 22.37 -32.98 -12.28
N ARG A 56 23.68 -32.86 -12.03
CA ARG A 56 24.58 -34.01 -11.78
C ARG A 56 25.36 -33.83 -10.48
N THR A 57 24.67 -34.03 -9.37
CA THR A 57 25.24 -34.52 -8.11
C THR A 57 24.26 -35.53 -7.53
N ARG A 58 24.12 -36.67 -8.21
CA ARG A 58 23.60 -37.92 -7.62
C ARG A 58 24.82 -38.68 -7.09
N VAL A 59 25.01 -38.64 -5.79
CA VAL A 59 25.87 -39.60 -5.09
C VAL A 59 25.13 -40.93 -5.12
N ALA A 60 25.78 -41.92 -5.71
CA ALA A 60 25.33 -43.30 -5.74
C ALA A 60 25.58 -43.92 -4.36
N CYS A 61 24.53 -44.37 -3.68
CA CYS A 61 24.63 -45.43 -2.69
C CYS A 61 23.75 -46.60 -3.16
N ARG A 62 24.37 -47.77 -3.16
CA ARG A 62 23.80 -49.06 -3.55
C ARG A 62 22.62 -49.43 -2.66
N ASP A 63 21.57 -49.93 -3.29
CA ASP A 63 20.57 -50.81 -2.66
C ASP A 63 21.15 -52.24 -2.65
N PRO A 64 20.85 -53.06 -1.62
CA PRO A 64 19.77 -54.01 -1.84
C PRO A 64 18.98 -54.38 -0.58
N ALA A 65 17.64 -54.26 -0.62
CA ALA A 65 16.77 -55.26 -0.02
C ALA A 65 15.36 -55.24 -0.62
N ARG A 66 14.88 -56.45 -0.92
CA ARG A 66 13.58 -56.79 -1.50
C ARG A 66 12.43 -56.57 -0.51
N GLY A 67 11.26 -56.24 -1.05
CA GLY A 67 10.01 -56.85 -0.61
C GLY A 67 8.92 -55.92 -0.08
N VAL A 68 7.70 -56.20 -0.55
CA VAL A 68 6.38 -55.89 0.04
C VAL A 68 5.61 -54.69 -0.54
N SER A 69 4.71 -55.09 -1.45
CA SER A 69 3.31 -54.69 -1.64
C SER A 69 2.89 -53.26 -2.01
N ALA A 70 2.21 -53.23 -3.15
CA ALA A 70 1.32 -52.20 -3.64
C ALA A 70 0.19 -51.86 -2.64
N LEU A 71 -0.20 -50.58 -2.58
CA LEU A 71 -1.59 -50.12 -2.77
C LEU A 71 -1.64 -48.57 -2.84
N ALA A 72 -2.24 -48.07 -3.93
CA ALA A 72 -2.96 -46.79 -4.06
C ALA A 72 -2.29 -45.48 -3.55
N ALA A 73 -1.43 -44.87 -4.38
CA ALA A 73 -1.21 -43.43 -4.37
C ALA A 73 -2.01 -42.78 -5.51
N ARG A 74 -3.19 -42.24 -5.19
CA ARG A 74 -3.87 -41.28 -6.07
C ARG A 74 -2.98 -40.04 -6.18
N ASP A 75 -2.61 -39.68 -7.40
CA ASP A 75 -1.94 -38.41 -7.73
C ASP A 75 -2.83 -37.23 -7.31
N VAL A 76 -2.67 -36.76 -6.07
CA VAL A 76 -3.06 -35.40 -5.69
C VAL A 76 -1.92 -34.50 -6.10
N ALA A 77 -1.95 -34.05 -7.36
CA ALA A 77 -1.14 -32.95 -7.81
C ALA A 77 -1.34 -31.76 -6.85
N PRO A 78 -0.28 -31.14 -6.29
CA PRO A 78 -0.45 -29.99 -5.43
C PRO A 78 -1.03 -28.86 -6.28
N ALA A 79 -2.28 -28.49 -6.00
CA ALA A 79 -2.90 -27.28 -6.52
C ALA A 79 -2.07 -26.08 -6.08
N ARG A 80 -1.08 -25.70 -6.90
CA ARG A 80 -0.39 -24.42 -6.80
C ARG A 80 -1.39 -23.34 -7.22
N THR A 81 -2.27 -22.96 -6.30
CA THR A 81 -2.97 -21.67 -6.39
C THR A 81 -1.95 -20.57 -6.12
N ALA A 82 -1.10 -20.30 -7.12
CA ALA A 82 -0.42 -19.02 -7.19
C ALA A 82 -1.53 -17.96 -7.21
N PRO A 83 -1.56 -17.00 -6.28
CA PRO A 83 -2.55 -15.93 -6.33
C PRO A 83 -2.36 -15.22 -7.67
N THR A 84 -3.42 -15.18 -8.50
CA THR A 84 -3.41 -14.47 -9.78
C THR A 84 -2.94 -13.05 -9.53
N VAL A 85 -1.89 -12.64 -10.25
CA VAL A 85 -1.10 -11.42 -10.02
C VAL A 85 -1.96 -10.16 -9.85
N GLY A 86 -3.13 -10.07 -10.49
CA GLY A 86 -4.06 -8.93 -10.35
C GLY A 86 -4.87 -8.83 -9.04
N ARG A 87 -4.97 -9.88 -8.21
CA ARG A 87 -5.84 -9.88 -7.01
C ARG A 87 -5.28 -9.03 -5.84
N LEU A 88 -3.99 -8.70 -5.89
CA LEU A 88 -3.28 -7.89 -4.89
C LEU A 88 -2.84 -6.51 -5.44
N GLU A 89 -2.96 -6.25 -6.73
CA GLU A 89 -2.50 -5.00 -7.35
C GLU A 89 -3.29 -3.79 -6.85
N TRP A 90 -4.62 -3.93 -6.73
CA TRP A 90 -5.47 -2.85 -6.20
C TRP A 90 -5.17 -2.59 -4.72
N VAL A 91 -4.79 -3.61 -3.94
CA VAL A 91 -4.42 -3.45 -2.53
C VAL A 91 -3.16 -2.59 -2.41
N ASP A 92 -2.14 -2.90 -3.20
CA ASP A 92 -0.91 -2.09 -3.23
C ASP A 92 -1.20 -0.67 -3.74
N ALA A 93 -2.03 -0.52 -4.78
CA ALA A 93 -2.43 0.78 -5.29
C ALA A 93 -3.18 1.62 -4.25
N VAL A 94 -4.13 1.05 -3.51
CA VAL A 94 -4.84 1.77 -2.44
C VAL A 94 -3.84 2.25 -1.40
N ARG A 95 -2.90 1.40 -0.96
CA ARG A 95 -1.87 1.82 0.02
C ARG A 95 -1.00 2.95 -0.53
N GLY A 96 -0.60 2.87 -1.80
CA GLY A 96 0.17 3.91 -2.47
C GLY A 96 -0.56 5.25 -2.52
N TYR A 97 -1.80 5.25 -3.01
CA TYR A 97 -2.63 6.46 -3.11
C TYR A 97 -3.01 7.03 -1.75
N SER A 98 -3.31 6.18 -0.76
CA SER A 98 -3.56 6.64 0.61
C SER A 98 -2.34 7.33 1.23
N VAL A 99 -1.12 6.82 1.00
CA VAL A 99 0.10 7.49 1.50
C VAL A 99 0.33 8.82 0.80
N VAL A 100 0.10 8.93 -0.51
CA VAL A 100 0.17 10.24 -1.21
C VAL A 100 -0.89 11.20 -0.68
N ALA A 101 -2.10 10.72 -0.39
CA ALA A 101 -3.15 11.51 0.24
C ALA A 101 -2.76 11.99 1.65
N VAL A 102 -1.98 11.20 2.41
CA VAL A 102 -1.40 11.64 3.69
C VAL A 102 -0.40 12.77 3.48
N VAL A 103 0.48 12.67 2.48
CA VAL A 103 1.43 13.76 2.16
C VAL A 103 0.69 15.04 1.79
N LEU A 104 -0.30 14.95 0.89
CA LEU A 104 -1.12 16.08 0.48
C LEU A 104 -1.85 16.73 1.68
N ALA A 105 -2.39 15.92 2.57
CA ALA A 105 -3.05 16.42 3.77
C ALA A 105 -2.10 17.20 4.69
N HIS A 106 -0.85 16.75 4.87
CA HIS A 106 0.14 17.49 5.66
C HIS A 106 0.62 18.76 4.96
N VAL A 107 0.74 18.75 3.62
CA VAL A 107 1.04 19.98 2.86
C VAL A 107 -0.06 21.01 3.11
N VAL A 108 -1.33 20.63 2.96
CA VAL A 108 -2.46 21.53 3.19
C VAL A 108 -2.50 22.00 4.65
N LEU A 109 -2.37 21.08 5.60
CA LEU A 109 -2.45 21.40 7.03
C LEU A 109 -1.32 22.32 7.49
N TRP A 110 -0.08 22.08 7.06
CA TRP A 110 1.09 22.80 7.59
C TRP A 110 1.48 24.03 6.78
N HIS A 111 1.11 24.13 5.50
CA HIS A 111 1.50 25.27 4.66
C HIS A 111 0.34 26.19 4.28
N LEU A 112 -0.91 25.69 4.21
CA LEU A 112 -2.06 26.49 3.77
C LEU A 112 -3.00 26.82 4.92
N LEU A 113 -3.29 25.85 5.79
CA LEU A 113 -4.20 26.00 6.93
C LEU A 113 -3.46 26.29 8.24
N ALA A 114 -2.16 26.57 8.17
CA ALA A 114 -1.41 27.02 9.34
C ALA A 114 -1.92 28.40 9.78
N VAL A 115 -1.92 28.63 11.10
CA VAL A 115 -2.28 29.92 11.68
C VAL A 115 -1.38 30.99 11.07
N ASP A 116 -1.97 32.10 10.61
CA ASP A 116 -1.31 33.22 9.93
C ASP A 116 -0.73 32.95 8.52
N ALA A 117 -1.14 31.86 7.85
CA ALA A 117 -0.77 31.66 6.46
C ALA A 117 -1.50 32.67 5.54
N PRO A 118 -0.79 33.53 4.78
CA PRO A 118 -1.38 34.40 3.77
C PRO A 118 -1.75 33.55 2.55
N THR A 119 -2.84 32.79 2.66
CA THR A 119 -3.37 31.96 1.58
C THR A 119 -4.54 32.68 0.95
N ALA A 120 -4.58 32.78 -0.38
CA ALA A 120 -5.75 33.32 -1.05
C ALA A 120 -7.01 32.49 -0.73
N ASP A 121 -8.13 33.14 -0.40
CA ASP A 121 -9.40 32.53 0.05
C ASP A 121 -9.88 31.37 -0.82
N ALA A 122 -9.68 31.46 -2.14
CA ALA A 122 -10.04 30.42 -3.09
C ALA A 122 -9.28 29.11 -2.84
N GLY A 123 -7.98 29.20 -2.53
CA GLY A 123 -7.14 28.05 -2.19
C GLY A 123 -7.52 27.47 -0.84
N GLU A 124 -7.67 28.32 0.18
CA GLU A 124 -8.08 27.89 1.53
C GLU A 124 -9.42 27.17 1.51
N SER A 125 -10.43 27.72 0.83
CA SER A 125 -11.77 27.12 0.75
C SER A 125 -11.81 25.78 0.01
N VAL A 126 -11.06 25.64 -1.08
CA VAL A 126 -10.99 24.37 -1.85
C VAL A 126 -10.20 23.33 -1.06
N TRP A 127 -9.01 23.68 -0.59
CA TRP A 127 -8.14 22.74 0.11
C TRP A 127 -8.66 22.39 1.50
N GLY A 128 -9.40 23.27 2.18
CA GLY A 128 -10.12 22.97 3.40
C GLY A 128 -11.16 21.86 3.20
N ARG A 129 -11.97 21.94 2.13
CA ARG A 129 -12.92 20.87 1.77
C ARG A 129 -12.20 19.56 1.42
N VAL A 130 -11.13 19.63 0.64
CA VAL A 130 -10.31 18.46 0.31
C VAL A 130 -9.72 17.86 1.58
N TYR A 131 -9.18 18.66 2.49
CA TYR A 131 -8.61 18.21 3.76
C TYR A 131 -9.67 17.51 4.61
N GLY A 132 -10.90 18.04 4.67
CA GLY A 132 -12.03 17.40 5.36
C GLY A 132 -12.35 16.00 4.81
N VAL A 133 -12.40 15.85 3.48
CA VAL A 133 -12.57 14.54 2.82
C VAL A 133 -11.39 13.60 3.11
N LEU A 134 -10.16 14.10 2.96
CA LEU A 134 -8.95 13.34 3.24
C LEU A 134 -8.88 12.90 4.70
N GLY A 135 -9.38 13.72 5.64
CA GLY A 135 -9.45 13.40 7.07
C GLY A 135 -10.24 12.12 7.35
N SER A 136 -11.35 11.91 6.64
CA SER A 136 -12.18 10.69 6.76
C SER A 136 -11.65 9.50 5.99
N ALA A 137 -10.92 9.73 4.89
CA ALA A 137 -10.50 8.65 4.01
C ALA A 137 -9.09 8.15 4.34
N ARG A 138 -8.10 9.04 4.46
CA ARG A 138 -6.68 8.69 4.32
C ARG A 138 -6.20 7.63 5.32
N MET A 139 -6.38 7.86 6.62
CA MET A 139 -5.91 6.96 7.68
C MET A 139 -6.84 5.75 7.87
N PRO A 140 -8.18 5.90 7.92
CA PRO A 140 -9.09 4.76 8.00
C PRO A 140 -8.90 3.77 6.85
N VAL A 141 -8.76 4.25 5.61
CA VAL A 141 -8.49 3.40 4.43
C VAL A 141 -7.15 2.70 4.56
N LEU A 142 -6.08 3.45 4.88
CA LEU A 142 -4.74 2.88 4.99
C LEU A 142 -4.67 1.81 6.09
N LEU A 143 -5.33 2.02 7.22
CA LEU A 143 -5.42 1.08 8.33
C LEU A 143 -6.23 -0.16 7.97
N ALA A 144 -7.42 0.00 7.38
CA ALA A 144 -8.24 -1.13 6.94
C ALA A 144 -7.52 -2.00 5.92
N VAL A 145 -6.85 -1.39 4.93
CA VAL A 145 -6.08 -2.16 3.94
C VAL A 145 -4.84 -2.81 4.57
N SER A 146 -4.23 -2.18 5.57
CA SER A 146 -3.13 -2.79 6.32
C SER A 146 -3.58 -3.99 7.14
N GLY A 147 -4.76 -3.89 7.78
CA GLY A 147 -5.43 -5.00 8.46
C GLY A 147 -5.74 -6.15 7.51
N LEU A 148 -6.29 -5.85 6.32
CA LEU A 148 -6.58 -6.82 5.26
C LEU A 148 -5.35 -7.64 4.86
N VAL A 149 -4.18 -7.00 4.77
CA VAL A 149 -2.90 -7.66 4.40
C VAL A 149 -2.40 -8.61 5.49
N VAL A 150 -2.64 -8.30 6.76
CA VAL A 150 -2.18 -9.13 7.89
C VAL A 150 -3.26 -10.04 8.47
N ALA A 151 -4.49 -9.98 7.94
CA ALA A 151 -5.67 -10.67 8.48
C ALA A 151 -5.43 -12.15 8.80
N ARG A 152 -4.79 -12.89 7.88
CA ARG A 152 -4.47 -14.31 8.11
C ARG A 152 -3.53 -14.52 9.29
N ARG A 153 -2.50 -13.69 9.44
CA ARG A 153 -1.51 -13.82 10.53
C ARG A 153 -2.13 -13.50 11.88
N VAL A 154 -2.86 -12.38 11.96
CA VAL A 154 -3.56 -11.96 13.18
C VAL A 154 -4.56 -13.02 13.64
N ARG A 155 -5.34 -13.60 12.73
CA ARG A 155 -6.31 -14.66 13.06
C ARG A 155 -5.68 -16.00 13.47
N LEU A 156 -4.42 -16.24 13.13
CA LEU A 156 -3.66 -17.39 13.64
C LEU A 156 -3.13 -17.14 15.06
N GLY A 157 -3.13 -15.89 15.53
CA GLY A 157 -2.58 -15.48 16.81
C GLY A 157 -1.06 -15.68 16.87
N TRP A 158 -0.56 -15.93 18.09
CA TRP A 158 0.86 -16.19 18.38
C TRP A 158 1.34 -17.60 17.99
N ARG A 159 0.56 -18.32 17.18
CA ARG A 159 1.00 -19.59 16.58
C ARG A 159 2.11 -19.33 15.56
N PRO A 160 2.91 -20.34 15.19
CA PRO A 160 3.88 -20.23 14.11
C PRO A 160 3.26 -19.65 12.83
N GLY A 161 3.53 -18.37 12.56
CA GLY A 161 2.82 -17.60 11.54
C GLY A 161 3.47 -16.25 11.19
N GLY A 162 4.59 -15.92 11.82
CA GLY A 162 5.33 -14.67 11.60
C GLY A 162 4.68 -13.45 12.23
N LEU A 163 3.81 -13.63 13.24
CA LEU A 163 3.15 -12.50 13.92
C LEU A 163 4.17 -11.70 14.76
N THR A 164 4.99 -12.38 15.56
CA THR A 164 6.03 -11.74 16.39
C THR A 164 7.02 -10.98 15.54
N LEU A 165 7.52 -11.60 14.46
CA LEU A 165 8.40 -10.93 13.51
C LEU A 165 7.74 -9.69 12.89
N ARG A 166 6.43 -9.73 12.61
CA ARG A 166 5.71 -8.59 12.02
C ARG A 166 5.56 -7.44 13.01
N VAL A 167 5.19 -7.72 14.25
CA VAL A 167 5.12 -6.72 15.33
C VAL A 167 6.50 -6.10 15.54
N ALA A 168 7.53 -6.93 15.71
CA ALA A 168 8.90 -6.49 15.92
C ALA A 168 9.42 -5.64 14.77
N ARG A 169 9.12 -5.99 13.51
CA ARG A 169 9.53 -5.19 12.35
C ARG A 169 8.88 -3.80 12.34
N ASN A 170 7.59 -3.70 12.65
CA ASN A 170 6.91 -2.41 12.71
C ASN A 170 7.46 -1.56 13.86
N TYR A 171 7.63 -2.15 15.05
CA TYR A 171 8.16 -1.41 16.21
C TYR A 171 9.63 -1.02 16.03
N TYR A 172 10.45 -1.89 15.43
CA TYR A 172 11.82 -1.56 15.03
C TYR A 172 11.86 -0.35 14.11
N LEU A 173 11.03 -0.33 13.06
CA LEU A 173 10.95 0.80 12.14
C LEU A 173 10.50 2.07 12.86
N TYR A 174 9.54 1.97 13.79
CA TYR A 174 9.13 3.11 14.61
C TYR A 174 10.29 3.69 15.41
N VAL A 175 10.99 2.85 16.20
CA VAL A 175 12.09 3.30 17.05
C VAL A 175 13.23 3.90 16.25
N VAL A 176 13.63 3.26 15.14
CA VAL A 176 14.72 3.77 14.30
C VAL A 176 14.36 5.13 13.70
N TRP A 177 13.14 5.31 13.19
CA TRP A 177 12.72 6.59 12.64
C TRP A 177 12.49 7.65 13.70
N LEU A 178 12.02 7.28 14.89
CA LEU A 178 11.90 8.19 16.01
C LEU A 178 13.27 8.76 16.42
N LEU A 179 14.31 7.91 16.45
CA LEU A 179 15.69 8.36 16.68
C LEU A 179 16.18 9.28 15.56
N LEU A 180 15.90 8.96 14.30
CA LEU A 180 16.25 9.83 13.17
C LEU A 180 15.51 11.18 13.22
N TYR A 181 14.25 11.21 13.66
CA TYR A 181 13.48 12.44 13.88
C TYR A 181 14.09 13.28 15.00
N ALA A 182 14.46 12.66 16.12
CA ALA A 182 15.13 13.35 17.21
C ALA A 182 16.46 13.99 16.76
N VAL A 183 17.28 13.27 16.00
CA VAL A 183 18.52 13.81 15.42
C VAL A 183 18.20 14.95 14.45
N PHE A 184 17.21 14.78 13.57
CA PHE A 184 16.81 15.81 12.61
C PHE A 184 16.37 17.10 13.31
N TYR A 185 15.47 17.03 14.28
CA TYR A 185 14.97 18.22 14.98
C TYR A 185 16.04 18.87 15.86
N ALA A 186 16.96 18.08 16.44
CA ALA A 186 18.12 18.62 17.16
C ALA A 186 19.11 19.39 16.26
N VAL A 187 19.13 19.10 14.95
CA VAL A 187 19.95 19.80 13.95
C VAL A 187 19.24 21.02 13.40
N VAL A 188 17.97 20.91 13.02
CA VAL A 188 17.20 22.03 12.41
C VAL A 188 16.91 23.14 13.42
N ARG A 189 16.67 22.78 14.71
CA ARG A 189 16.52 23.71 15.84
C ARG A 189 15.50 24.85 15.63
N ASP A 190 14.41 24.56 14.94
CA ASP A 190 13.32 25.51 14.72
C ASP A 190 12.13 25.21 15.66
N PRO A 191 11.85 26.08 16.65
CA PRO A 191 10.76 25.89 17.60
C PRO A 191 9.36 26.19 17.07
N SER A 192 9.18 26.43 15.77
CA SER A 192 7.87 26.56 15.13
C SER A 192 7.41 25.26 14.44
N LEU A 193 8.31 24.29 14.26
CA LEU A 193 8.01 23.07 13.50
C LEU A 193 6.99 22.17 14.22
N PRO A 194 6.01 21.61 13.51
CA PRO A 194 4.99 20.76 14.10
C PRO A 194 5.52 19.34 14.38
N HIS A 195 4.95 18.66 15.38
CA HIS A 195 5.23 17.24 15.67
C HIS A 195 6.71 16.91 15.85
N ARG A 196 7.42 17.78 16.59
CA ARG A 196 8.85 17.63 16.85
C ARG A 196 9.14 16.63 17.98
N VAL A 197 10.42 16.34 18.18
CA VAL A 197 10.91 15.52 19.30
C VAL A 197 11.90 16.36 20.08
N ASP A 198 11.50 16.81 21.27
CA ASP A 198 12.25 17.79 22.06
C ASP A 198 13.04 17.14 23.20
N GLY A 199 14.29 16.80 22.91
CA GLY A 199 15.21 16.26 23.90
C GLY A 199 14.98 14.79 24.23
N VAL A 200 15.79 14.29 25.17
CA VAL A 200 15.86 12.85 25.49
C VAL A 200 14.62 12.38 26.26
N GLY A 201 14.07 13.21 27.15
CA GLY A 201 12.87 12.86 27.91
C GLY A 201 11.64 12.66 27.01
N ASP A 202 11.43 13.57 26.05
CA ASP A 202 10.35 13.44 25.09
C ASP A 202 10.56 12.24 24.16
N LEU A 203 11.78 12.03 23.67
CA LEU A 203 12.14 10.84 22.90
C LEU A 203 11.78 9.53 23.63
N LEU A 204 12.09 9.42 24.93
CA LEU A 204 11.77 8.23 25.73
C LEU A 204 10.27 8.07 25.93
N ARG A 205 9.54 9.16 26.20
CA ARG A 205 8.08 9.13 26.33
C ARG A 205 7.41 8.69 25.03
N GLN A 206 7.93 9.16 23.90
CA GLN A 206 7.43 8.80 22.57
C GLN A 206 7.64 7.31 22.23
N LEU A 207 8.43 6.54 22.98
CA LEU A 207 8.47 5.07 22.81
C LEU A 207 7.15 4.38 23.14
N VAL A 208 6.28 5.04 23.91
CA VAL A 208 4.98 4.51 24.37
C VAL A 208 3.81 5.40 23.95
N VAL A 209 4.00 6.72 23.95
CA VAL A 209 2.95 7.71 23.62
C VAL A 209 3.38 8.48 22.37
N PRO A 210 2.98 8.05 21.16
CA PRO A 210 3.48 8.65 19.92
C PRO A 210 2.87 10.03 19.69
N GLU A 211 3.71 11.05 19.53
CA GLU A 211 3.28 12.42 19.23
C GLU A 211 3.72 12.94 17.86
N THR A 212 4.64 12.20 17.24
CA THR A 212 5.07 12.46 15.88
C THR A 212 4.09 11.90 14.85
N THR A 213 4.26 12.33 13.60
CA THR A 213 3.57 11.76 12.44
C THR A 213 3.85 10.27 12.23
N LEU A 214 4.81 9.66 12.96
CA LEU A 214 5.14 8.23 12.96
C LEU A 214 4.11 7.34 13.68
N TRP A 215 3.09 7.93 14.30
CA TRP A 215 2.08 7.21 15.08
C TRP A 215 1.45 6.03 14.36
N TYR A 216 1.29 6.07 13.03
CA TYR A 216 0.69 4.96 12.29
C TYR A 216 1.59 3.71 12.27
N VAL A 217 2.91 3.86 12.21
CA VAL A 217 3.83 2.71 12.28
C VAL A 217 3.81 2.10 13.68
N PHE A 218 3.77 2.95 14.72
CA PHE A 218 3.55 2.52 16.09
C PHE A 218 2.22 1.77 16.25
N ALA A 219 1.13 2.36 15.76
CA ALA A 219 -0.21 1.79 15.80
C ALA A 219 -0.28 0.42 15.12
N LEU A 220 0.38 0.24 13.97
CA LEU A 220 0.47 -1.08 13.34
C LEU A 220 1.14 -2.14 14.22
N ALA A 221 2.17 -1.78 14.99
CA ALA A 221 2.79 -2.73 15.92
C ALA A 221 1.81 -3.11 17.04
N VAL A 222 1.16 -2.12 17.65
CA VAL A 222 0.19 -2.29 18.74
C VAL A 222 -1.03 -3.09 18.28
N TYR A 223 -1.67 -2.69 17.18
CA TYR A 223 -2.89 -3.33 16.70
C TYR A 223 -2.69 -4.79 16.33
N ILE A 224 -1.56 -5.11 15.69
CA ILE A 224 -1.22 -6.50 15.34
C ILE A 224 -1.00 -7.34 16.60
N ALA A 225 -0.29 -6.80 17.60
CA ALA A 225 -0.04 -7.49 18.86
C ALA A 225 -1.35 -7.72 19.64
N VAL A 226 -2.18 -6.68 19.79
CA VAL A 226 -3.44 -6.73 20.55
C VAL A 226 -4.45 -7.68 19.87
N LEU A 227 -4.71 -7.53 18.57
CA LEU A 227 -5.64 -8.46 17.89
C LEU A 227 -5.08 -9.89 17.81
N GLY A 228 -3.76 -10.04 17.77
CA GLY A 228 -3.09 -11.34 17.89
C GLY A 228 -3.31 -12.00 19.24
N ALA A 229 -3.27 -11.22 20.33
CA ALA A 229 -3.63 -11.69 21.67
C ALA A 229 -5.12 -12.07 21.74
N LEU A 230 -5.99 -11.26 21.14
CA LEU A 230 -7.44 -11.49 21.06
C LEU A 230 -7.87 -12.51 19.98
N HIS A 231 -6.96 -13.29 19.40
CA HIS A 231 -7.27 -14.22 18.30
C HIS A 231 -8.33 -15.30 18.64
N ARG A 232 -8.56 -15.56 19.93
CA ARG A 232 -9.59 -16.52 20.41
C ARG A 232 -10.94 -15.87 20.68
N VAL A 233 -11.00 -14.54 20.79
CA VAL A 233 -12.24 -13.79 21.07
C VAL A 233 -13.05 -13.71 19.77
N PRO A 234 -14.38 -13.90 19.82
CA PRO A 234 -15.20 -13.81 18.62
C PRO A 234 -15.13 -12.39 18.00
N PRO A 235 -15.06 -12.27 16.66
CA PRO A 235 -14.89 -10.98 15.99
C PRO A 235 -15.91 -9.91 16.37
N TRP A 236 -17.17 -10.30 16.62
CA TRP A 236 -18.22 -9.35 16.99
C TRP A 236 -17.93 -8.65 18.32
N ALA A 237 -17.43 -9.39 19.32
CA ALA A 237 -17.11 -8.83 20.63
C ALA A 237 -15.92 -7.86 20.54
N VAL A 238 -14.90 -8.22 19.75
CA VAL A 238 -13.75 -7.33 19.49
C VAL A 238 -14.20 -6.06 18.78
N LEU A 239 -15.03 -6.18 17.73
CA LEU A 239 -15.52 -5.01 16.99
C LEU A 239 -16.40 -4.11 17.86
N SER A 240 -17.31 -4.67 18.67
CA SER A 240 -18.13 -3.88 19.60
C SER A 240 -17.28 -3.12 20.62
N GLY A 241 -16.27 -3.78 21.20
CA GLY A 241 -15.34 -3.13 22.12
C GLY A 241 -14.53 -2.02 21.45
N LEU A 242 -14.11 -2.21 20.19
CA LEU A 242 -13.38 -1.18 19.43
C LEU A 242 -14.27 -0.03 18.96
N VAL A 243 -15.56 -0.28 18.71
CA VAL A 243 -16.54 0.80 18.48
C VAL A 243 -16.66 1.64 19.74
N ALA A 244 -16.86 1.02 20.91
CA ALA A 244 -16.93 1.74 22.18
C ALA A 244 -15.64 2.54 22.45
N LEU A 245 -14.47 1.93 22.23
CA LEU A 245 -13.18 2.61 22.37
C LEU A 245 -13.03 3.80 21.40
N CYS A 246 -13.44 3.63 20.14
CA CYS A 246 -13.40 4.70 19.14
C CYS A 246 -14.29 5.87 19.56
N LEU A 247 -15.53 5.60 19.97
CA LEU A 247 -16.48 6.62 20.40
C LEU A 247 -15.98 7.34 21.67
N ALA A 248 -15.57 6.58 22.68
CA ALA A 248 -15.04 7.14 23.91
C ALA A 248 -13.80 8.00 23.67
N THR A 249 -12.87 7.56 22.83
CA THR A 249 -11.68 8.35 22.50
C THR A 249 -12.07 9.63 21.77
N HIS A 250 -12.98 9.55 20.79
CA HIS A 250 -13.40 10.72 20.02
C HIS A 250 -14.08 11.79 20.89
N VAL A 251 -14.85 11.36 21.90
CA VAL A 251 -15.52 12.27 22.85
C VAL A 251 -14.54 12.82 23.89
N LEU A 252 -13.68 11.99 24.45
CA LEU A 252 -12.84 12.35 25.60
C LEU A 252 -11.52 13.04 25.22
N THR A 253 -11.14 13.06 23.94
CA THR A 253 -9.84 13.58 23.50
C THR A 253 -9.97 14.58 22.38
N SER A 254 -9.03 15.51 22.34
CA SER A 254 -8.96 16.53 21.31
C SER A 254 -8.22 16.02 20.06
N SER A 255 -8.64 16.51 18.88
CA SER A 255 -8.16 16.01 17.59
C SER A 255 -6.70 16.32 17.26
N ASP A 256 -6.10 17.27 17.97
CA ASP A 256 -4.71 17.72 17.90
C ASP A 256 -3.73 16.73 18.56
N GLN A 257 -4.21 15.92 19.51
CA GLN A 257 -3.41 14.94 20.22
C GLN A 257 -3.14 13.71 19.35
N MET A 258 -1.92 13.60 18.81
CA MET A 258 -1.54 12.51 17.92
C MET A 258 -1.63 11.12 18.57
N TRP A 259 -1.38 11.02 19.87
CA TRP A 259 -1.48 9.74 20.58
C TRP A 259 -2.91 9.20 20.60
N ALA A 260 -3.93 10.09 20.65
CA ALA A 260 -5.34 9.72 20.67
C ALA A 260 -5.80 9.09 19.35
N LYS A 261 -5.10 9.36 18.24
CA LYS A 261 -5.34 8.70 16.95
C LYS A 261 -5.10 7.20 17.00
N VAL A 262 -4.27 6.71 17.93
CA VAL A 262 -4.01 5.28 18.09
C VAL A 262 -5.27 4.53 18.58
N PRO A 263 -5.90 4.84 19.73
CA PRO A 263 -7.15 4.16 20.11
C PRO A 263 -8.33 4.51 19.19
N GLU A 264 -8.45 5.77 18.74
CA GLU A 264 -9.56 6.22 17.86
C GLU A 264 -9.63 5.40 16.56
N MET A 265 -8.48 5.17 15.92
CA MET A 265 -8.43 4.56 14.58
C MET A 265 -8.34 3.03 14.58
N PHE A 266 -8.25 2.41 15.76
CA PHE A 266 -8.04 0.96 15.87
C PHE A 266 -9.20 0.16 15.26
N LEU A 267 -10.43 0.66 15.37
CA LEU A 267 -11.61 0.07 14.75
C LEU A 267 -11.41 -0.20 13.25
N PHE A 268 -10.86 0.76 12.50
CA PHE A 268 -10.69 0.62 11.05
C PHE A 268 -9.68 -0.45 10.67
N PHE A 269 -8.61 -0.61 11.46
CA PHE A 269 -7.68 -1.72 11.27
C PHE A 269 -8.35 -3.08 11.51
N ALA A 270 -9.16 -3.20 12.56
CA ALA A 270 -9.91 -4.41 12.86
C ALA A 270 -10.97 -4.73 11.79
N VAL A 271 -11.66 -3.71 11.26
CA VAL A 271 -12.54 -3.84 10.09
C VAL A 271 -11.77 -4.42 8.90
N GLY A 272 -10.52 -4.01 8.70
CA GLY A 272 -9.62 -4.61 7.73
C GLY A 272 -9.33 -6.10 7.95
N VAL A 273 -9.05 -6.49 9.20
CA VAL A 273 -8.73 -7.87 9.60
C VAL A 273 -9.94 -8.80 9.47
N TYR A 274 -11.07 -8.42 10.08
CA TYR A 274 -12.27 -9.25 10.13
C TYR A 274 -13.14 -9.12 8.87
N GLY A 275 -13.12 -7.96 8.22
CA GLY A 275 -13.79 -7.66 6.95
C GLY A 275 -12.97 -8.03 5.70
N ALA A 276 -11.89 -8.81 5.85
CA ALA A 276 -10.99 -9.13 4.75
C ALA A 276 -11.68 -9.80 3.54
N GLY A 277 -12.64 -10.70 3.79
CA GLY A 277 -13.43 -11.36 2.76
C GLY A 277 -14.36 -10.38 2.01
N PRO A 278 -15.25 -9.65 2.72
CA PRO A 278 -16.07 -8.60 2.12
C PRO A 278 -15.28 -7.56 1.31
N LEU A 279 -14.16 -7.04 1.83
CA LEU A 279 -13.34 -6.05 1.13
C LEU A 279 -12.74 -6.61 -0.18
N ARG A 280 -12.31 -7.87 -0.19
CA ARG A 280 -11.84 -8.52 -1.43
C ARG A 280 -12.97 -8.69 -2.44
N ARG A 281 -14.16 -9.12 -1.99
CA ARG A 281 -15.34 -9.23 -2.86
C ARG A 281 -15.79 -7.88 -3.41
N LEU A 282 -15.67 -6.81 -2.63
CA LEU A 282 -15.96 -5.45 -3.06
C LEU A 282 -15.03 -5.05 -4.22
N GLY A 283 -13.73 -5.34 -4.12
CA GLY A 283 -12.79 -5.11 -5.21
C GLY A 283 -13.07 -5.98 -6.44
N GLU A 284 -13.46 -7.23 -6.27
CA GLU A 284 -13.80 -8.13 -7.39
C GLU A 284 -15.10 -7.73 -8.11
N ARG A 285 -16.07 -7.16 -7.40
CA ARG A 285 -17.39 -6.78 -7.92
C ARG A 285 -17.55 -5.28 -8.17
N ALA A 286 -16.44 -4.53 -8.20
CA ALA A 286 -16.49 -3.08 -8.37
C ALA A 286 -17.18 -2.68 -9.69
N SER A 287 -18.14 -1.78 -9.60
CA SER A 287 -18.91 -1.25 -10.73
C SER A 287 -19.15 0.24 -10.55
N TRP A 288 -19.45 0.94 -11.65
CA TRP A 288 -19.80 2.36 -11.60
C TRP A 288 -21.07 2.61 -10.78
N GLY A 289 -22.06 1.70 -10.83
CA GLY A 289 -23.26 1.79 -9.99
C GLY A 289 -22.94 1.69 -8.49
N ALA A 290 -22.07 0.75 -8.10
CA ALA A 290 -21.61 0.63 -6.72
C ALA A 290 -20.81 1.88 -6.28
N LEU A 291 -20.01 2.46 -7.19
CA LEU A 291 -19.30 3.71 -6.93
C LEU A 291 -20.25 4.87 -6.67
N LEU A 292 -21.26 5.06 -7.53
CA LEU A 292 -22.24 6.14 -7.38
C LEU A 292 -23.04 6.00 -6.07
N LEU A 293 -23.44 4.77 -5.72
CA LEU A 293 -24.09 4.50 -4.44
C LEU A 293 -23.16 4.82 -3.27
N ALA A 294 -21.90 4.36 -3.30
CA ALA A 294 -20.93 4.66 -2.24
C ALA A 294 -20.63 6.17 -2.14
N ALA A 295 -20.59 6.88 -3.27
CA ALA A 295 -20.43 8.33 -3.29
C ALA A 295 -21.64 9.03 -2.66
N GLY A 296 -22.87 8.62 -3.01
CA GLY A 296 -24.10 9.12 -2.39
C GLY A 296 -24.13 8.89 -0.89
N LEU A 297 -23.74 7.70 -0.42
CA LEU A 297 -23.64 7.38 1.01
C LEU A 297 -22.57 8.20 1.73
N ALA A 298 -21.40 8.42 1.11
CA ALA A 298 -20.34 9.26 1.69
C ALA A 298 -20.77 10.74 1.79
N VAL A 299 -21.49 11.24 0.78
CA VAL A 299 -22.08 12.59 0.81
C VAL A 299 -23.15 12.68 1.89
N ALA A 300 -24.06 11.71 1.97
CA ALA A 300 -25.10 11.67 3.01
C ALA A 300 -24.50 11.61 4.42
N ALA A 301 -23.49 10.75 4.66
CA ALA A 301 -22.79 10.66 5.93
C ALA A 301 -22.00 11.94 6.29
N THR A 302 -21.57 12.69 5.29
CA THR A 302 -20.93 14.01 5.53
C THR A 302 -21.99 15.06 5.85
N ALA A 303 -23.11 15.07 5.12
CA ALA A 303 -24.20 16.00 5.35
C ALA A 303 -24.89 15.80 6.71
N SER A 304 -24.98 14.55 7.19
CA SER A 304 -25.54 14.22 8.51
C SER A 304 -24.70 14.79 9.66
N GLY A 305 -23.46 15.22 9.43
CA GLY A 305 -22.65 15.92 10.45
C GLY A 305 -23.31 17.18 10.97
N ARG A 306 -24.07 17.90 10.13
CA ARG A 306 -24.84 19.09 10.54
C ARG A 306 -25.95 18.78 11.54
N LEU A 307 -26.45 17.54 11.54
CA LEU A 307 -27.50 17.09 12.47
C LEU A 307 -26.91 16.63 13.81
N ALA A 308 -25.60 16.37 13.85
CA ALA A 308 -24.90 15.89 15.04
C ALA A 308 -24.19 17.02 15.79
N GLU A 309 -24.11 18.21 15.20
CA GLU A 309 -23.38 19.37 15.73
C GLU A 309 -23.89 19.72 17.14
N GLY A 310 -22.95 19.80 18.09
CA GLY A 310 -23.24 20.12 19.48
C GLY A 310 -23.62 18.92 20.36
N VAL A 311 -23.64 17.70 19.81
CA VAL A 311 -23.85 16.46 20.56
C VAL A 311 -22.65 15.53 20.36
N GLU A 312 -21.70 15.55 21.30
CA GLU A 312 -20.40 14.87 21.20
C GLU A 312 -20.50 13.40 20.75
N LEU A 313 -21.43 12.63 21.35
CA LEU A 313 -21.62 11.23 20.98
C LEU A 313 -22.16 11.08 19.55
N ALA A 314 -23.05 11.96 19.11
CA ALA A 314 -23.58 11.94 17.74
C ALA A 314 -22.46 12.28 16.74
N GLU A 315 -21.59 13.23 17.05
CA GLU A 315 -20.43 13.58 16.22
C GLU A 315 -19.47 12.39 16.08
N ALA A 316 -19.21 11.69 17.19
CA ALA A 316 -18.39 10.47 17.19
C ALA A 316 -19.01 9.35 16.32
N VAL A 317 -20.33 9.15 16.41
CA VAL A 317 -21.03 8.17 15.57
C VAL A 317 -20.96 8.57 14.10
N VAL A 318 -21.24 9.83 13.76
CA VAL A 318 -21.13 10.34 12.39
C VAL A 318 -19.70 10.20 11.88
N PHE A 319 -18.69 10.45 12.70
CA PHE A 319 -17.28 10.25 12.35
C PHE A 319 -17.02 8.80 11.92
N VAL A 320 -17.46 7.80 12.71
CA VAL A 320 -17.30 6.38 12.36
C VAL A 320 -18.01 6.04 11.07
N VAL A 321 -19.30 6.43 10.93
CA VAL A 321 -20.12 6.16 9.74
C VAL A 321 -19.48 6.78 8.50
N ARG A 322 -19.04 8.05 8.58
CA ARG A 322 -18.37 8.77 7.51
C ARG A 322 -17.07 8.07 7.11
N CYS A 323 -16.23 7.68 8.06
CA CYS A 323 -14.98 6.97 7.77
C CYS A 323 -15.22 5.60 7.09
N LEU A 324 -16.26 4.86 7.50
CA LEU A 324 -16.63 3.60 6.85
C LEU A 324 -17.18 3.82 5.42
N ALA A 325 -17.97 4.86 5.21
CA ALA A 325 -18.48 5.23 3.89
C ALA A 325 -17.32 5.62 2.95
N PHE A 326 -16.39 6.46 3.42
CA PHE A 326 -15.19 6.83 2.67
C PHE A 326 -14.23 5.65 2.46
N LEU A 327 -14.19 4.68 3.37
CA LEU A 327 -13.44 3.44 3.17
C LEU A 327 -13.94 2.68 1.93
N VAL A 328 -15.25 2.45 1.85
CA VAL A 328 -15.88 1.75 0.71
C VAL A 328 -15.69 2.56 -0.58
N LEU A 329 -15.95 3.87 -0.52
CA LEU A 329 -15.78 4.77 -1.67
C LEU A 329 -14.33 4.76 -2.18
N ALA A 330 -13.34 4.92 -1.31
CA ALA A 330 -11.93 4.96 -1.70
C ALA A 330 -11.46 3.64 -2.33
N VAL A 331 -11.88 2.50 -1.77
CA VAL A 331 -11.58 1.18 -2.38
C VAL A 331 -12.18 1.10 -3.79
N LEU A 332 -13.45 1.49 -3.98
CA LEU A 332 -14.09 1.45 -5.30
C LEU A 332 -13.44 2.41 -6.30
N VAL A 333 -13.15 3.65 -5.87
CA VAL A 333 -12.44 4.64 -6.70
C VAL A 333 -11.12 4.07 -7.19
N VAL A 334 -10.29 3.53 -6.29
CA VAL A 334 -8.98 3.00 -6.68
C VAL A 334 -9.12 1.76 -7.55
N VAL A 335 -10.01 0.82 -7.23
CA VAL A 335 -10.22 -0.40 -8.02
C VAL A 335 -10.67 -0.07 -9.45
N LEU A 336 -11.53 0.93 -9.63
CA LEU A 336 -11.95 1.38 -10.95
C LEU A 336 -10.83 2.17 -11.66
N ALA A 337 -10.11 3.03 -10.93
CA ALA A 337 -9.00 3.81 -11.47
C ALA A 337 -7.85 2.94 -12.01
N VAL A 338 -7.50 1.84 -11.31
CA VAL A 338 -6.44 0.92 -11.76
C VAL A 338 -6.83 0.05 -12.95
N ARG A 339 -8.07 0.16 -13.46
CA ARG A 339 -8.41 -0.38 -14.79
C ARG A 339 -7.69 0.39 -15.89
N TRP A 340 -7.29 1.63 -15.63
CA TRP A 340 -6.47 2.43 -16.53
C TRP A 340 -4.98 2.20 -16.22
N GLU A 341 -4.23 1.78 -17.23
CA GLU A 341 -2.84 1.31 -17.09
C GLU A 341 -1.88 2.31 -16.41
N PRO A 342 -1.91 3.62 -16.73
CA PRO A 342 -1.05 4.60 -16.07
C PRO A 342 -1.26 4.66 -14.56
N LEU A 343 -2.53 4.68 -14.11
CA LEU A 343 -2.87 4.69 -12.69
C LEU A 343 -2.57 3.35 -12.03
N ARG A 344 -2.68 2.24 -12.75
CA ARG A 344 -2.23 0.95 -12.23
C ARG A 344 -0.73 0.96 -11.94
N ARG A 345 0.09 1.38 -12.91
CA ARG A 345 1.56 1.43 -12.76
C ARG A 345 1.99 2.37 -11.66
N LEU A 346 1.39 3.56 -11.61
CA LEU A 346 1.68 4.54 -10.56
C LEU A 346 1.31 4.00 -9.18
N GLY A 347 0.10 3.43 -9.03
CA GLY A 347 -0.35 2.83 -7.78
C GLY A 347 0.58 1.70 -7.31
N LEU A 348 1.04 0.84 -8.22
CA LEU A 348 1.98 -0.24 -7.89
C LEU A 348 3.37 0.26 -7.52
N LEU A 349 3.87 1.30 -8.19
CA LEU A 349 5.15 1.93 -7.86
C LEU A 349 5.11 2.48 -6.42
N LEU A 350 4.08 3.29 -6.14
CA LEU A 350 3.89 3.94 -4.84
C LEU A 350 3.61 2.90 -3.74
N GLY A 351 2.72 1.94 -4.01
CA GLY A 351 2.30 0.90 -3.06
C GLY A 351 3.45 0.05 -2.52
N ARG A 352 4.43 -0.25 -3.38
CA ARG A 352 5.63 -1.03 -3.01
C ARG A 352 6.65 -0.22 -2.22
N GLN A 353 6.52 1.11 -2.20
CA GLN A 353 7.46 2.05 -1.59
C GLN A 353 6.75 3.03 -0.65
N THR A 354 5.70 2.56 0.02
CA THR A 354 4.90 3.36 0.96
C THR A 354 5.72 3.83 2.17
N LEU A 355 6.55 2.96 2.73
CA LEU A 355 7.32 3.25 3.94
C LEU A 355 8.25 4.48 3.75
N PRO A 356 9.14 4.53 2.73
CA PRO A 356 10.01 5.69 2.54
C PRO A 356 9.27 7.02 2.36
N ILE A 357 8.17 7.02 1.60
CA ILE A 357 7.34 8.22 1.41
C ILE A 357 6.75 8.64 2.76
N TYR A 358 6.20 7.69 3.51
CA TYR A 358 5.56 7.95 4.78
C TYR A 358 6.52 8.50 5.85
N VAL A 359 7.74 7.98 5.96
CA VAL A 359 8.69 8.43 7.00
C VAL A 359 9.52 9.66 6.61
N LEU A 360 9.73 9.91 5.31
CA LEU A 360 10.53 11.05 4.86
C LEU A 360 9.70 12.31 4.62
N HIS A 361 8.41 12.20 4.28
CA HIS A 361 7.60 13.37 3.97
C HIS A 361 7.57 14.44 5.07
N PRO A 362 7.48 14.10 6.38
CA PRO A 362 7.40 15.11 7.43
C PRO A 362 8.70 15.90 7.54
N LEU A 363 9.85 15.22 7.33
CA LEU A 363 11.17 15.85 7.33
C LEU A 363 11.31 16.83 6.16
N TRP A 364 10.87 16.44 4.96
CA TRP A 364 10.88 17.35 3.81
C TRP A 364 9.99 18.56 4.01
N LEU A 365 8.78 18.37 4.54
CA LEU A 365 7.86 19.47 4.82
C LEU A 365 8.41 20.40 5.90
N ALA A 366 9.02 19.83 6.96
CA ALA A 366 9.70 20.61 7.99
C ALA A 366 10.86 21.44 7.42
N LEU A 367 11.68 20.88 6.52
CA LEU A 367 12.74 21.63 5.83
C LEU A 367 12.16 22.75 4.94
N LEU A 368 11.08 22.46 4.21
CA LEU A 368 10.42 23.48 3.39
C LEU A 368 9.83 24.60 4.25
N LEU A 369 9.28 24.29 5.41
CA LEU A 369 8.75 25.30 6.33
C LEU A 369 9.87 26.15 6.91
N ALA A 370 10.94 25.53 7.43
CA ALA A 370 12.06 26.21 8.05
C ALA A 370 12.86 27.10 7.06
N TYR A 371 13.06 26.63 5.83
CA TYR A 371 13.98 27.28 4.88
C TYR A 371 13.30 27.94 3.68
N ALA A 372 12.08 27.55 3.34
CA ALA A 372 11.33 28.08 2.20
C ALA A 372 9.95 28.64 2.57
N GLY A 373 9.68 28.84 3.87
CA GLY A 373 8.40 29.37 4.35
C GLY A 373 8.07 30.76 3.80
N GLY A 374 9.06 31.63 3.60
CA GLY A 374 8.86 32.95 2.96
C GLY A 374 8.35 32.81 1.51
N LEU A 375 9.07 32.07 0.68
CA LEU A 375 8.67 31.81 -0.71
C LEU A 375 7.31 31.10 -0.80
N ALA A 376 7.04 30.15 0.11
CA ALA A 376 5.75 29.46 0.15
C ALA A 376 4.61 30.46 0.37
N ARG A 377 4.78 31.40 1.32
CA ARG A 377 3.80 32.47 1.59
C ARG A 377 3.56 33.36 0.38
N ASP A 378 4.61 33.78 -0.30
CA ASP A 378 4.50 34.63 -1.50
C ASP A 378 3.74 33.92 -2.63
N VAL A 379 4.00 32.63 -2.82
CA VAL A 379 3.31 31.82 -3.84
C VAL A 379 1.84 31.61 -3.46
N THR A 380 1.55 31.24 -2.21
CA THR A 380 0.18 30.95 -1.74
C THR A 380 -0.68 32.20 -1.59
N ALA A 381 -0.09 33.39 -1.55
CA ALA A 381 -0.82 34.65 -1.58
C ALA A 381 -1.57 34.87 -2.90
N THR A 382 -1.16 34.21 -3.98
CA THR A 382 -1.85 34.26 -5.28
C THR A 382 -2.89 33.14 -5.41
N THR A 383 -4.02 33.40 -6.06
CA THR A 383 -5.07 32.37 -6.30
C THR A 383 -4.56 31.16 -7.08
N VAL A 384 -3.75 31.38 -8.12
CA VAL A 384 -3.19 30.27 -8.92
C VAL A 384 -2.15 29.51 -8.10
N GLY A 385 -1.29 30.22 -7.36
CA GLY A 385 -0.30 29.60 -6.50
C GLY A 385 -0.93 28.78 -5.38
N SER A 386 -1.95 29.29 -4.69
CA SER A 386 -2.64 28.56 -3.61
C SER A 386 -3.33 27.28 -4.11
N LEU A 387 -3.82 27.27 -5.35
CA LEU A 387 -4.42 26.07 -5.96
C LEU A 387 -3.37 25.06 -6.44
N LEU A 388 -2.25 25.50 -7.01
CA LEU A 388 -1.24 24.59 -7.57
C LEU A 388 -0.18 24.14 -6.57
N TYR A 389 0.01 24.89 -5.48
CA TYR A 389 1.06 24.63 -4.49
C TYR A 389 0.91 23.25 -3.84
N PRO A 390 -0.26 22.83 -3.29
CA PRO A 390 -0.36 21.53 -2.65
C PRO A 390 -0.03 20.32 -3.55
N PRO A 391 -0.55 20.19 -4.78
CA PRO A 391 -0.17 19.07 -5.64
C PRO A 391 1.29 19.15 -6.11
N ALA A 392 1.83 20.36 -6.34
CA ALA A 392 3.23 20.54 -6.72
C ALA A 392 4.19 20.09 -5.61
N VAL A 393 3.99 20.58 -4.39
CA VAL A 393 4.81 20.22 -3.22
C VAL A 393 4.65 18.75 -2.86
N THR A 394 3.42 18.21 -2.93
CA THR A 394 3.18 16.77 -2.71
C THR A 394 4.00 15.93 -3.70
N THR A 395 3.97 16.30 -4.99
CA THR A 395 4.73 15.59 -6.03
C THR A 395 6.23 15.68 -5.77
N LEU A 396 6.74 16.88 -5.44
CA LEU A 396 8.15 17.09 -5.10
C LEU A 396 8.57 16.21 -3.92
N VAL A 397 7.84 16.24 -2.81
CA VAL A 397 8.14 15.48 -1.59
C VAL A 397 8.12 13.98 -1.85
N VAL A 398 7.16 13.48 -2.62
CA VAL A 398 7.10 12.06 -3.01
C VAL A 398 8.32 11.68 -3.85
N VAL A 399 8.68 12.48 -4.85
CA VAL A 399 9.85 12.24 -5.71
C VAL A 399 11.14 12.25 -4.91
N LEU A 400 11.35 13.24 -4.03
CA LEU A 400 12.52 13.34 -3.16
C LEU A 400 12.63 12.13 -2.22
N SER A 401 11.52 11.71 -1.63
CA SER A 401 11.47 10.53 -0.74
C SER A 401 11.87 9.25 -1.49
N LEU A 402 11.38 9.07 -2.72
CA LEU A 402 11.74 7.93 -3.56
C LEU A 402 13.20 8.00 -4.03
N ALA A 403 13.71 9.20 -4.34
CA ALA A 403 15.10 9.41 -4.74
C ALA A 403 16.07 9.07 -3.62
N VAL A 404 15.83 9.56 -2.40
CA VAL A 404 16.63 9.22 -1.21
C VAL A 404 16.58 7.73 -0.93
N HIS A 405 15.41 7.11 -1.01
CA HIS A 405 15.31 5.67 -0.83
C HIS A 405 16.08 4.88 -1.91
N ALA A 406 16.03 5.31 -3.16
CA ALA A 406 16.79 4.70 -4.24
C ALA A 406 18.31 4.86 -4.03
N GLY A 407 18.76 6.01 -3.53
CA GLY A 407 20.16 6.24 -3.12
C GLY A 407 20.58 5.37 -1.94
N ALA A 408 19.77 5.33 -0.88
CA ALA A 408 19.98 4.51 0.31
C ALA A 408 20.16 3.02 -0.01
N ARG A 409 19.37 2.49 -0.96
CA ARG A 409 19.51 1.09 -1.41
C ARG A 409 20.80 0.83 -2.17
N ARG A 410 21.37 1.82 -2.86
CA ARG A 410 22.66 1.69 -3.57
C ARG A 410 23.84 1.78 -2.61
N ALA A 411 23.74 2.65 -1.59
CA ALA A 411 24.81 2.89 -0.62
C ALA A 411 24.95 1.79 0.45
N HIS A 412 23.96 0.89 0.58
CA HIS A 412 23.86 -0.20 1.58
C HIS A 412 23.90 0.21 3.08
N ALA A 413 24.54 1.34 3.43
CA ALA A 413 24.70 1.83 4.80
C ALA A 413 23.37 2.28 5.45
N LEU A 414 22.41 2.76 4.64
CA LEU A 414 21.11 3.25 5.13
C LEU A 414 20.01 2.17 5.09
N VAL A 415 20.33 0.93 4.73
CA VAL A 415 19.37 -0.19 4.74
C VAL A 415 18.72 -0.40 6.11
N PRO A 416 19.44 -0.31 7.25
CA PRO A 416 18.83 -0.45 8.58
C PRO A 416 17.72 0.58 8.87
N ALA A 417 17.79 1.78 8.27
CA ALA A 417 16.74 2.78 8.43
C ALA A 417 15.40 2.34 7.81
N PHE A 418 15.43 1.53 6.75
CA PHE A 418 14.22 1.15 6.01
C PHE A 418 13.83 -0.33 6.18
N ALA A 419 14.69 -1.15 6.79
CA ALA A 419 14.46 -2.56 7.01
C ALA A 419 15.21 -3.07 8.23
N MET A 420 14.61 -4.03 8.93
CA MET A 420 15.24 -4.72 10.03
C MET A 420 16.48 -5.52 9.55
N PRO A 421 17.59 -5.52 10.30
CA PRO A 421 18.76 -6.31 9.95
C PRO A 421 18.43 -7.81 9.86
N ARG A 422 18.90 -8.48 8.79
CA ARG A 422 18.61 -9.91 8.52
C ARG A 422 18.90 -10.83 9.70
N ARG A 423 19.99 -10.57 10.44
CA ARG A 423 20.37 -11.35 11.63
C ARG A 423 19.29 -11.35 12.71
N TRP A 424 18.58 -10.23 12.88
CA TRP A 424 17.51 -10.12 13.87
C TRP A 424 16.23 -10.74 13.32
N GLU A 425 15.95 -10.59 12.02
CA GLU A 425 14.83 -11.25 11.36
C GLU A 425 14.93 -12.79 11.47
N GLU A 426 16.10 -13.36 11.22
CA GLU A 426 16.36 -14.81 11.31
C GLU A 426 16.18 -15.33 12.74
N ARG A 427 16.69 -14.59 13.75
CA ARG A 427 16.51 -14.94 15.17
C ARG A 427 15.04 -14.94 15.58
N LEU A 428 14.29 -13.90 15.23
CA LEU A 428 12.88 -13.80 15.57
C LEU A 428 12.03 -14.81 14.79
N ALA A 429 12.37 -15.09 13.52
CA ALA A 429 11.72 -16.14 12.75
C ALA A 429 11.93 -17.53 13.38
N ALA A 430 13.12 -17.79 13.95
CA ALA A 430 13.39 -19.02 14.67
C ALA A 430 12.57 -19.13 15.97
N VAL A 431 12.33 -18.02 16.68
CA VAL A 431 11.43 -17.97 17.84
C VAL A 431 9.98 -18.27 17.43
N ASP A 432 9.50 -17.63 16.36
CA ASP A 432 8.15 -17.87 15.82
C ASP A 432 7.95 -19.33 15.39
N ALA A 433 8.99 -19.98 14.86
CA ALA A 433 8.94 -21.39 14.43
C ALA A 433 8.90 -22.37 15.62
N ARG A 434 9.42 -21.97 16.79
CA ARG A 434 9.48 -22.78 18.01
C ARG A 434 8.26 -22.61 18.92
N ALA A 435 7.38 -21.63 18.63
CA ALA A 435 6.14 -21.45 19.39
C ALA A 435 5.31 -22.75 19.33
N PRO A 436 4.86 -23.30 20.47
CA PRO A 436 4.23 -24.62 20.50
C PRO A 436 2.99 -24.65 19.60
N GLY A 437 3.12 -25.33 18.46
CA GLY A 437 1.97 -25.85 17.73
C GLY A 437 1.29 -26.85 18.65
N ARG A 438 -0.02 -26.71 18.85
CA ARG A 438 -0.82 -27.69 19.59
C ARG A 438 -0.42 -29.10 19.11
N PRO A 439 -0.13 -30.07 19.99
CA PRO A 439 0.10 -31.44 19.54
C PRO A 439 -1.08 -31.85 18.67
N ALA A 440 -0.80 -32.58 17.58
CA ALA A 440 -1.83 -33.16 16.73
C ALA A 440 -2.87 -33.84 17.64
N PRO A 441 -4.18 -33.76 17.32
CA PRO A 441 -5.15 -34.56 18.05
C PRO A 441 -4.65 -36.00 17.99
N VAL A 442 -4.31 -36.54 19.17
CA VAL A 442 -4.04 -37.97 19.32
C VAL A 442 -5.29 -38.62 18.77
N ASP A 443 -5.13 -39.33 17.65
CA ASP A 443 -6.16 -40.19 17.13
C ASP A 443 -6.42 -41.18 18.26
N SER A 444 -7.47 -40.93 19.05
CA SER A 444 -7.97 -41.88 20.02
C SER A 444 -8.55 -43.00 19.19
N GLY A 445 -7.64 -43.88 18.76
CA GLY A 445 -7.95 -45.08 18.02
C GLY A 445 -9.09 -45.77 18.73
N ARG A 446 -10.15 -45.99 17.97
CA ARG A 446 -11.14 -47.02 18.29
C ARG A 446 -10.37 -48.29 18.61
N GLY A 447 -10.51 -48.75 19.84
CA GLY A 447 -9.85 -49.93 20.36
C GLY A 447 -10.65 -50.48 21.53
N ALA A 448 -11.72 -51.22 21.17
CA ALA A 448 -12.54 -52.17 21.92
C ALA A 448 -14.03 -51.81 21.87
#